data_AF-A0A6N2SW11-F1
#
_entry.id   AF-A0A6N2SW11-F1
#
_cell.length_a   1.000
_cell.length_b   1.000
_cell.length_c   1.000
_cell.angle_alpha   90.00
_cell.angle_beta   90.00
_cell.angle_gamma   90.00
#
_symmetry.space_group_name_H-M   'P 1'
#
loop_
_entity.id
_entity.type
_entity.pdbx_description
1 polymer ?
#
loop_
_entity_poly.entity_id
_entity_poly.type
_entity_poly.pdbx_seq_one_letter_code
_entity_poly.pdbx_strand_id
1 'polypeptide(L)'
;MPRRSTPTTIACDVAEMTQLAKRLGDYFTQLQEIAIPSENINFGSADVLSAYRGFNVDFTTRRDILSVWLNETPHAIYKTRDQFIHHEETSIEAFEKDKSTYL
;
A
#
# COMPACT_ATOMS: atom_id res chain seq x y z
N MET A 1 22.14 4.67 40.94
CA MET A 1 22.09 3.70 39.83
C MET A 1 21.66 4.44 38.57
N PRO A 2 22.39 4.35 37.44
CA PRO A 2 21.90 4.95 36.21
C PRO A 2 20.74 4.08 35.68
N ARG A 3 19.64 4.74 35.30
CA ARG A 3 18.50 4.11 34.64
C ARG A 3 19.00 3.46 33.35
N ARG A 4 18.88 2.13 33.23
CA ARG A 4 18.94 1.46 31.93
C ARG A 4 17.74 1.94 31.13
N SER A 5 17.95 2.93 30.27
CA SER A 5 17.00 3.28 29.23
C SER A 5 17.03 2.11 28.24
N THR A 6 16.13 1.14 28.40
CA THR A 6 15.80 0.27 27.26
C THR A 6 15.38 1.19 26.12
N PRO A 7 15.96 1.05 24.91
CA PRO A 7 15.48 1.79 23.77
C PRO A 7 13.97 1.59 23.68
N THR A 8 13.22 2.67 23.76
CA THR A 8 11.79 2.62 23.47
C THR A 8 11.69 2.42 21.96
N THR A 9 11.66 1.17 21.51
CA THR A 9 11.33 0.84 20.13
C THR A 9 9.95 1.44 19.85
N ILE A 10 9.87 2.45 18.98
CA ILE A 10 8.60 2.83 18.37
C ILE A 10 8.27 1.66 17.45
N ALA A 11 7.65 0.62 18.00
CA ALA A 11 7.33 -0.59 17.26
C ALA A 11 6.24 -0.25 16.25
N CYS A 12 6.65 0.15 15.05
CA CYS A 12 5.80 0.01 13.89
C CYS A 12 5.52 -1.48 13.74
N ASP A 13 4.26 -1.89 13.87
CA ASP A 13 3.91 -3.30 13.74
C ASP A 13 4.12 -3.76 12.29
N VAL A 14 5.22 -4.48 12.07
CA VAL A 14 5.63 -5.06 10.79
C VAL A 14 4.55 -5.97 10.22
N ALA A 15 3.81 -6.67 11.09
CA ALA A 15 2.71 -7.54 10.69
C ALA A 15 1.51 -6.70 10.23
N GLU A 16 1.15 -5.63 10.93
CA GLU A 16 0.09 -4.71 10.50
C GLU A 16 0.43 -4.04 9.15
N MET A 17 1.67 -3.58 8.98
CA MET A 17 2.15 -3.02 7.70
C MET A 17 2.04 -4.03 6.56
N THR A 18 2.48 -5.27 6.80
CA THR A 18 2.40 -6.34 5.80
C THR A 18 0.95 -6.68 5.46
N GLN A 19 0.07 -6.76 6.46
CA GLN A 19 -1.35 -7.03 6.25
C GLN A 19 -2.05 -5.90 5.49
N LEU A 20 -1.72 -4.64 5.78
CA LEU A 20 -2.25 -3.48 5.07
C LEU A 20 -1.80 -3.49 3.60
N ALA A 21 -0.51 -3.71 3.32
CA ALA A 21 0.00 -3.78 1.96
C ALA A 21 -0.66 -4.89 1.15
N LYS A 22 -0.88 -6.06 1.77
CA LYS A 22 -1.63 -7.16 1.15
C LYS A 22 -3.06 -6.77 0.80
N ARG A 23 -3.81 -6.21 1.77
CA ARG A 23 -5.20 -5.77 1.55
C ARG A 23 -5.32 -4.76 0.41
N LEU A 24 -4.38 -3.83 0.31
CA LEU A 24 -4.35 -2.85 -0.78
C LEU A 24 -4.11 -3.51 -2.14
N GLY A 25 -3.24 -4.54 -2.20
CA GLY A 25 -3.07 -5.39 -3.38
C GLY A 25 -4.35 -6.16 -3.74
N ASP A 26 -5.06 -6.71 -2.75
CA ASP A 26 -6.34 -7.39 -3.00
C ASP A 26 -7.40 -6.43 -3.57
N TYR A 27 -7.47 -5.19 -3.07
CA TYR A 27 -8.33 -4.15 -3.63
C TYR A 27 -7.94 -3.76 -5.06
N PHE A 28 -6.64 -3.75 -5.39
CA PHE A 28 -6.20 -3.54 -6.76
C PHE A 28 -6.76 -4.62 -7.69
N THR A 29 -6.66 -5.90 -7.31
CA THR A 29 -7.21 -7.01 -8.09
C THR A 29 -8.73 -6.88 -8.26
N GLN A 30 -9.46 -6.60 -7.18
CA GLN A 30 -10.91 -6.39 -7.24
C GLN A 30 -11.31 -5.22 -8.15
N LEU A 31 -10.51 -4.13 -8.16
CA LEU A 31 -10.76 -3.00 -9.05
C LEU A 31 -10.59 -3.37 -10.53
N GLN A 32 -9.64 -4.24 -10.86
CA GLN A 32 -9.44 -4.73 -12.24
C GLN A 32 -10.55 -5.67 -12.71
N GLU A 33 -11.24 -6.35 -11.78
CA GLU A 33 -12.37 -7.23 -12.08
C GLU A 33 -13.65 -6.47 -12.46
N ILE A 34 -13.74 -5.17 -12.18
CA ILE A 34 -14.90 -4.36 -12.55
C ILE A 34 -14.96 -4.18 -14.06
N ALA A 35 -15.81 -5.00 -14.70
CA ALA A 35 -16.05 -4.94 -16.13
C ALA A 35 -16.77 -3.65 -16.51
N ILE A 36 -16.25 -2.95 -17.52
CA ILE A 36 -16.96 -1.87 -18.19
C ILE A 36 -17.75 -2.51 -19.34
N PRO A 37 -19.08 -2.41 -19.37
CA PRO A 37 -19.85 -2.95 -20.48
C PRO A 37 -19.41 -2.30 -21.80
N SER A 38 -19.34 -3.10 -22.86
CA SER A 38 -18.83 -2.63 -24.15
C SER A 38 -19.67 -1.50 -24.73
N GLU A 39 -19.08 -0.65 -25.57
CA GLU A 39 -19.78 0.44 -26.27
C GLU A 39 -20.87 -0.04 -27.25
N ASN A 40 -21.02 -1.36 -27.42
CA ASN A 40 -21.97 -1.97 -28.35
C ASN A 40 -23.38 -2.14 -27.76
N ILE A 41 -23.69 -1.47 -26.64
CA ILE A 41 -25.06 -1.47 -26.11
C ILE A 41 -25.95 -0.60 -26.99
N ASN A 42 -27.00 -1.21 -27.55
CA ASN A 42 -28.03 -0.48 -28.29
C ASN A 42 -29.04 0.14 -27.31
N PHE A 43 -28.88 1.41 -27.00
CA PHE A 43 -29.78 2.16 -26.12
C PHE A 43 -31.04 2.70 -26.82
N GLY A 44 -31.17 2.57 -28.14
CA GLY A 44 -32.31 3.12 -28.90
C GLY A 44 -32.41 4.66 -28.90
N SER A 45 -31.47 5.38 -28.27
CA SER A 45 -31.39 6.83 -28.21
C SER A 45 -29.93 7.30 -28.29
N ALA A 46 -29.67 8.28 -29.16
CA ALA A 46 -28.35 8.88 -29.33
C ALA A 46 -27.90 9.65 -28.09
N ASP A 47 -28.82 10.34 -27.42
CA ASP A 47 -28.52 11.12 -26.20
C ASP A 47 -28.13 10.20 -25.04
N VAL A 48 -28.83 9.06 -24.89
CA VAL A 48 -28.51 8.04 -23.88
C VAL A 48 -27.16 7.40 -24.17
N LEU A 49 -26.86 7.10 -25.44
CA LEU A 49 -25.55 6.58 -25.84
C LEU A 49 -24.43 7.58 -25.56
N SER A 50 -24.65 8.87 -25.83
CA SER A 50 -23.68 9.95 -25.55
C SER A 50 -23.40 10.08 -24.05
N ALA A 51 -24.45 10.13 -23.22
CA ALA A 51 -24.31 10.18 -21.77
C ALA A 51 -23.58 8.95 -21.21
N TYR A 52 -23.90 7.76 -21.71
CA TYR A 52 -23.23 6.52 -21.33
C TYR A 52 -21.73 6.52 -21.69
N ARG A 53 -21.36 7.02 -22.87
CA ARG A 53 -19.95 7.19 -23.26
C ARG A 53 -19.21 8.15 -22.34
N GLY A 54 -19.81 9.28 -21.99
CA GLY A 54 -19.23 10.23 -21.03
C GLY A 54 -18.98 9.56 -19.67
N PHE A 55 -19.96 8.83 -19.16
CA PHE A 55 -19.81 8.06 -17.93
C PHE A 55 -18.68 7.03 -18.02
N ASN A 56 -18.58 6.27 -19.12
CA ASN A 56 -17.53 5.27 -19.30
C ASN A 56 -16.11 5.89 -19.30
N VAL A 57 -15.93 7.05 -19.93
CA VAL A 57 -14.66 7.78 -19.92
C VAL A 57 -14.30 8.23 -18.50
N ASP A 58 -15.27 8.83 -17.79
CA ASP A 58 -15.08 9.30 -16.41
C ASP A 58 -14.77 8.14 -15.46
N PHE A 59 -15.51 7.03 -15.58
CA PHE A 59 -15.31 5.83 -14.79
C PHE A 59 -13.92 5.24 -15.04
N THR A 60 -13.53 5.09 -16.32
CA THR A 60 -12.20 4.57 -16.70
C THR A 60 -11.10 5.44 -16.11
N THR A 61 -11.21 6.76 -16.25
CA THR A 61 -10.22 7.70 -15.73
C THR A 61 -10.07 7.58 -14.20
N ARG A 62 -11.19 7.51 -13.47
CA ARG A 62 -11.16 7.34 -12.00
C ARG A 62 -10.60 5.98 -11.58
N ARG A 63 -10.95 4.92 -12.30
CA ARG A 63 -10.40 3.57 -12.09
C ARG A 63 -8.89 3.56 -12.29
N ASP A 64 -8.39 4.21 -13.33
CA ASP A 64 -6.96 4.24 -13.63
C ASP A 64 -6.19 5.02 -12.55
N ILE A 65 -6.73 6.14 -12.07
CA ILE A 65 -6.16 6.87 -10.92
C ILE A 65 -6.10 5.96 -9.69
N LEU A 66 -7.21 5.31 -9.33
CA LEU A 66 -7.25 4.40 -8.18
C LEU A 66 -6.29 3.22 -8.35
N SER A 67 -6.13 2.72 -9.57
CA SER A 67 -5.20 1.63 -9.89
C SER A 67 -3.75 2.02 -9.61
N VAL A 68 -3.35 3.25 -9.94
CA VAL A 68 -2.01 3.78 -9.60
C VAL A 68 -1.83 3.81 -8.09
N TRP A 69 -2.77 4.39 -7.35
CA TRP A 69 -2.68 4.49 -5.88
C TRP A 69 -2.60 3.10 -5.21
N LEU A 70 -3.48 2.18 -5.61
CA LEU A 70 -3.52 0.83 -5.05
C LEU A 70 -2.31 -0.01 -5.45
N ASN A 71 -1.67 0.29 -6.58
CA ASN A 71 -0.42 -0.35 -6.98
C ASN A 71 0.78 0.24 -6.23
N GLU A 72 0.92 1.56 -6.12
CA GLU A 72 2.13 2.19 -5.55
C GLU A 72 2.17 2.18 -4.02
N THR A 73 1.02 2.35 -3.35
CA THR A 73 0.96 2.44 -1.88
C THR A 73 1.51 1.19 -1.16
N PRO A 74 1.19 -0.05 -1.58
CA PRO A 74 1.81 -1.25 -1.01
C PRO A 74 3.34 -1.25 -1.08
N HIS A 75 3.93 -0.78 -2.19
CA HIS A 75 5.38 -0.72 -2.36
C HIS A 75 6.02 0.26 -1.36
N ALA A 76 5.39 1.41 -1.15
CA ALA A 76 5.85 2.37 -0.15
C ALA A 76 5.80 1.78 1.27
N ILE A 77 4.72 1.08 1.62
CA ILE A 77 4.58 0.41 2.92
C ILE A 77 5.66 -0.66 3.11
N TYR A 78 5.89 -1.51 2.11
CA TYR A 78 6.95 -2.53 2.19
C TYR A 78 8.33 -1.91 2.36
N LYS A 79 8.63 -0.83 1.64
CA LYS A 79 9.91 -0.12 1.78
C LYS A 79 10.09 0.45 3.19
N THR A 80 9.06 1.07 3.76
CA THR A 80 9.10 1.59 5.14
C THR A 80 9.29 0.45 6.16
N ARG A 81 8.58 -0.66 5.97
CA ARG A 81 8.72 -1.86 6.81
C ARG A 81 10.16 -2.40 6.78
N ASP A 82 10.75 -2.53 5.59
CA ASP A 82 12.10 -3.07 5.44
C ASP A 82 13.16 -2.13 6.05
N GLN A 83 12.98 -0.81 5.90
CA GLN A 83 13.81 0.19 6.57
C GLN A 83 13.72 0.09 8.10
N PHE A 84 12.51 -0.15 8.63
CA PHE A 84 12.30 -0.33 10.06
C PHE A 84 12.99 -1.58 10.59
N ILE A 85 12.84 -2.73 9.91
CA ILE A 85 13.52 -3.99 10.28
C ILE A 85 15.04 -3.78 10.30
N HIS A 86 15.59 -3.18 9.26
CA HIS A 86 17.03 -2.93 9.17
C HIS A 86 17.55 -2.01 10.28
N HIS A 87 16.77 -0.98 10.64
CA HIS A 87 17.11 -0.09 11.75
C HIS A 87 17.13 -0.82 13.09
N GLU A 88 16.14 -1.69 13.35
CA GLU A 88 16.09 -2.51 14.56
C GLU A 88 17.28 -3.48 14.64
N GLU A 89 17.58 -4.20 13.56
CA GLU A 89 18.74 -5.10 13.48
C GLU A 89 20.05 -4.36 13.77
N THR A 90 20.28 -3.21 13.13
CA THR A 90 21.48 -2.39 13.33
C THR A 90 21.57 -1.88 14.78
N SER A 91 20.44 -1.51 15.38
CA SER A 91 20.40 -1.02 16.76
C SER A 91 20.72 -2.13 17.77
N ILE A 92 20.23 -3.35 17.52
CA ILE A 92 20.54 -4.54 18.32
C ILE A 92 22.03 -4.88 18.21
N GLU A 93 22.58 -4.95 17.00
CA GLU A 93 24.01 -5.22 16.77
C GLU A 93 24.92 -4.20 17.47
N ALA A 94 24.58 -2.90 17.37
CA ALA A 94 25.33 -1.84 18.04
C ALA A 94 25.32 -2.01 19.57
N PHE A 95 24.17 -2.35 20.14
CA PHE A 95 24.04 -2.60 21.59
C PHE A 95 24.79 -3.85 22.06
N GLU A 96 24.77 -4.93 21.28
CA GLU A 96 25.53 -6.14 21.58
C GLU A 96 27.04 -5.91 21.51
N LYS A 97 27.50 -5.17 20.51
CA LYS A 97 28.92 -4.77 20.37
C LYS A 97 29.39 -3.91 21.54
N ASP A 98 28.58 -2.93 21.95
CA ASP A 98 28.87 -2.07 23.09
C ASP A 98 29.05 -2.90 24.38
N LYS A 99 28.13 -3.85 24.65
CA LYS A 99 28.29 -4.79 25.77
C LYS A 99 29.59 -5.59 25.74
N SER A 100 30.01 -6.07 24.57
CA SER A 100 31.26 -6.86 24.44
C SER A 100 32.53 -6.04 24.69
N THR A 101 32.45 -4.72 24.57
CA THR A 101 33.61 -3.82 24.75
C THR A 101 33.89 -3.55 26.24
N TYR A 102 32.91 -3.81 27.11
CA TYR A 102 32.99 -3.57 28.56
C TYR A 102 33.03 -4.87 29.40
N LEU A 103 33.21 -6.03 28.78
CA LEU A 103 33.45 -7.34 29.40
C LEU A 103 34.87 -7.81 29.07
#